data_AF-A0A420F0K0-F1
#
_entry.id   AF-A0A420F0K0-F1
#
_cell.length_a   1.000
_cell.length_b   1.000
_cell.length_c   1.000
_cell.angle_alpha   90.00
_cell.angle_beta   90.00
_cell.angle_gamma   90.00
#
_symmetry.space_group_name_H-M   'P 1'
#
loop_
_entity.id
_entity.type
_entity.pdbx_description
1 polymer ?
#
loop_
_entity_poly.entity_id
_entity_poly.type
_entity_poly.pdbx_seq_one_letter_code
_entity_poly.pdbx_strand_id
1 'polypeptide(L)'
;MWSRTFPRLALAAGLLAAAPACTTQDRGAAPDASAPVRPVVSPLPPLPPEGLRLSCGDAIPGTAPPPGYRTVAGAVAVPTAVLGYDRSPDGPEPAWWFAKWGLYVRAGAAAEVRVAPGWAGRARIGWGRDAMPAETVQVGPCPAASATWLVFTGGTWVSDPSCVPLVVDSGGQRVDVPVAVGTPCAGPR
;
A
#
# COMPACT_ATOMS: atom_id res chain seq x y z
N MET A 1 -11.54 29.57 -33.14
CA MET A 1 -12.76 30.40 -33.10
C MET A 1 -13.95 29.52 -33.45
N TRP A 2 -14.55 28.87 -32.45
CA TRP A 2 -15.81 28.15 -32.64
C TRP A 2 -16.67 28.36 -31.39
N SER A 3 -17.78 29.07 -31.59
CA SER A 3 -18.76 29.44 -30.58
C SER A 3 -19.99 28.55 -30.74
N ARG A 4 -20.59 28.11 -29.62
CA ARG A 4 -22.06 27.99 -29.38
C ARG A 4 -22.27 27.40 -27.97
N THR A 5 -22.55 28.21 -26.94
CA THR A 5 -23.87 28.68 -26.45
C THR A 5 -24.67 27.62 -25.67
N PHE A 6 -24.89 27.93 -24.38
CA PHE A 6 -25.71 27.24 -23.36
C PHE A 6 -27.23 27.25 -23.63
N PRO A 7 -28.00 26.40 -22.91
CA PRO A 7 -29.01 26.91 -21.95
C PRO A 7 -28.92 26.16 -20.61
N ARG A 8 -28.92 26.77 -19.42
CA ARG A 8 -29.95 27.54 -18.66
C ARG A 8 -31.20 26.76 -18.22
N LEU A 9 -31.29 26.61 -16.88
CA LEU A 9 -32.45 26.72 -15.98
C LEU A 9 -33.45 25.55 -15.86
N ALA A 10 -33.64 25.08 -14.63
CA ALA A 10 -34.93 25.13 -13.94
C ALA A 10 -34.76 25.05 -12.41
N LEU A 11 -35.26 26.08 -11.73
CA LEU A 11 -35.57 26.08 -10.29
C LEU A 11 -36.75 25.15 -10.02
N ALA A 12 -36.77 24.51 -8.85
CA ALA A 12 -38.01 24.12 -8.20
C ALA A 12 -37.90 24.38 -6.69
N ALA A 13 -38.55 25.47 -6.27
CA ALA A 13 -38.85 25.77 -4.89
C ALA A 13 -40.03 24.90 -4.40
N GLY A 14 -39.99 24.48 -3.14
CA GLY A 14 -41.11 23.84 -2.45
C GLY A 14 -41.14 24.31 -0.99
N LEU A 15 -42.12 25.16 -0.68
CA LEU A 15 -42.40 25.77 0.62
C LEU A 15 -43.19 24.84 1.57
N LEU A 16 -42.93 25.04 2.86
CA LEU A 16 -43.85 25.07 4.03
C LEU A 16 -44.57 23.79 4.49
N ALA A 17 -44.25 23.39 5.72
CA ALA A 17 -45.24 23.15 6.78
C ALA A 17 -44.60 23.36 8.17
N ALA A 18 -45.11 24.35 8.91
CA ALA A 18 -44.81 24.60 10.32
C ALA A 18 -46.01 24.17 11.18
N ALA A 19 -45.75 23.42 12.25
CA ALA A 19 -46.71 23.06 13.30
C ALA A 19 -45.92 22.73 14.60
N PRO A 20 -46.56 22.71 15.78
CA PRO A 20 -46.09 23.44 16.96
C PRO A 20 -45.16 22.66 17.91
N ALA A 21 -44.48 23.45 18.75
CA ALA A 21 -43.57 23.03 19.80
C ALA A 21 -44.25 22.16 20.88
N CYS A 22 -43.66 21.00 21.15
CA CYS A 22 -43.67 20.38 22.47
C CYS A 22 -42.25 20.47 23.04
N THR A 23 -42.05 21.39 23.98
CA THR A 23 -40.85 21.45 24.81
C THR A 23 -40.91 20.33 25.84
N THR A 24 -40.32 19.18 25.53
CA THR A 24 -39.98 18.18 26.54
C THR A 24 -38.52 18.41 26.93
N GLN A 25 -38.35 19.07 28.07
CA GLN A 25 -37.05 19.35 28.67
C GLN A 25 -36.49 18.05 29.25
N ASP A 26 -35.81 17.27 28.41
CA ASP A 26 -35.09 16.10 28.87
C ASP A 26 -33.72 16.56 29.41
N ARG A 27 -33.60 16.58 30.74
CA ARG A 27 -32.31 16.70 31.44
C ARG A 27 -31.59 15.35 31.33
N GLY A 28 -31.09 15.05 30.14
CA GLY A 28 -30.22 13.91 29.89
C GLY A 28 -28.79 14.38 29.67
N ALA A 29 -27.94 14.11 30.66
CA ALA A 29 -26.47 14.04 30.65
C ALA A 29 -25.70 14.85 29.58
N ALA A 30 -24.81 15.73 30.05
CA ALA A 30 -23.75 16.32 29.24
C ALA A 30 -23.08 15.24 28.37
N PRO A 31 -22.82 15.51 27.07
CA PRO A 31 -22.03 14.61 26.26
C PRO A 31 -20.65 14.53 26.90
N ASP A 32 -20.35 13.35 27.43
CA ASP A 32 -19.04 12.98 27.90
C ASP A 32 -18.04 13.38 26.82
N ALA A 33 -17.05 14.17 27.21
CA ALA A 33 -16.05 14.69 26.30
C ALA A 33 -15.55 13.54 25.42
N SER A 34 -15.75 13.64 24.10
CA SER A 34 -15.32 12.62 23.16
C SER A 34 -13.85 12.30 23.44
N ALA A 35 -13.62 11.14 24.04
CA ALA A 35 -12.28 10.61 24.19
C ALA A 35 -11.66 10.63 22.78
N PRO A 36 -10.42 11.10 22.61
CA PRO A 36 -9.78 11.06 21.30
C PRO A 36 -9.81 9.60 20.84
N VAL A 37 -10.55 9.32 19.77
CA VAL A 37 -10.55 8.03 19.10
C VAL A 37 -9.12 7.81 18.63
N ARG A 38 -8.34 7.06 19.43
CA ARG A 38 -7.02 6.63 18.99
C ARG A 38 -7.26 5.77 17.75
N PRO A 39 -6.67 6.11 16.59
CA PRO A 39 -6.73 5.21 15.45
C PRO A 39 -6.18 3.87 15.91
N VAL A 40 -7.01 2.83 15.85
CA VAL A 40 -6.58 1.46 16.11
C VAL A 40 -5.68 1.09 14.94
N VAL A 41 -4.38 1.31 15.11
CA VAL A 41 -3.39 0.75 14.20
C VAL A 41 -3.43 -0.75 14.46
N SER A 42 -3.99 -1.51 13.52
CA SER A 42 -3.91 -2.96 13.59
C SER A 42 -2.44 -3.36 13.70
N PRO A 43 -2.03 -4.04 14.78
CA PRO A 43 -0.65 -4.44 14.93
C PRO A 43 -0.27 -5.41 13.81
N LEU A 44 0.97 -5.30 13.31
CA LEU A 44 1.50 -6.27 12.36
C LEU A 44 1.51 -7.67 12.98
N PRO A 45 1.30 -8.72 12.18
CA PRO A 45 1.52 -10.08 12.64
C PRO A 45 2.96 -10.27 13.15
N PRO A 46 3.20 -11.26 14.02
CA PRO A 46 4.56 -11.68 14.34
C PRO A 46 5.36 -11.96 13.07
N LEU A 47 6.63 -11.54 13.05
CA LEU A 47 7.50 -11.78 11.90
C LEU A 47 7.82 -13.29 11.83
N PRO A 48 7.67 -13.94 10.67
CA PRO A 48 8.07 -15.33 10.53
C PRO A 48 9.61 -15.48 10.59
N PRO A 49 10.15 -16.70 10.84
CA PRO A 49 11.59 -16.94 10.99
C PRO A 49 12.46 -16.51 9.79
N GLU A 50 11.92 -16.51 8.57
CA GLU A 50 12.59 -16.03 7.34
C GLU A 50 12.06 -14.66 6.89
N GLY A 51 11.43 -13.93 7.81
CA GLY A 51 10.92 -12.59 7.55
C GLY A 51 11.99 -11.52 7.76
N LEU A 52 11.90 -10.44 6.99
CA LEU A 52 12.71 -9.25 7.11
C LEU A 52 11.87 -8.10 7.67
N ARG A 53 12.39 -7.38 8.66
CA ARG A 53 11.77 -6.14 9.17
C ARG A 53 12.58 -4.94 8.74
N LEU A 54 11.94 -3.99 8.05
CA LEU A 54 12.57 -2.78 7.56
C LEU A 54 12.74 -1.76 8.68
N SER A 55 13.92 -1.13 8.71
CA SER A 55 14.17 0.03 9.56
C SER A 55 13.66 1.30 8.91
N CYS A 56 13.03 2.18 9.68
CA CYS A 56 12.65 3.50 9.18
C CYS A 56 13.86 4.34 8.71
N GLY A 57 15.07 4.05 9.22
CA GLY A 57 16.31 4.69 8.77
C GLY A 57 16.78 4.27 7.38
N ASP A 58 16.16 3.24 6.80
CA ASP A 58 16.43 2.82 5.42
C ASP A 58 15.45 3.44 4.41
N ALA A 59 14.44 4.16 4.90
CA ALA A 59 13.48 4.85 4.07
C ALA A 59 14.08 6.14 3.47
N ILE A 60 13.79 6.36 2.19
CA ILE A 60 13.99 7.64 1.52
C ILE A 60 12.66 8.41 1.62
N PRO A 61 12.61 9.57 2.29
CA PRO A 61 11.42 10.42 2.30
C PRO A 61 11.08 10.86 0.87
N GLY A 62 9.82 10.71 0.47
CA GLY A 62 9.39 10.98 -0.89
C GLY A 62 8.00 11.56 -1.03
N THR A 63 7.66 11.91 -2.27
CA THR A 63 6.32 12.29 -2.69
C THR A 63 5.52 11.07 -3.16
N ALA A 64 4.35 11.30 -3.76
CA ALA A 64 3.55 10.24 -4.35
C ALA A 64 4.36 9.33 -5.31
N PRO A 65 4.02 8.03 -5.40
CA PRO A 65 4.63 7.11 -6.36
C PRO A 65 4.52 7.64 -7.80
N PRO A 66 5.53 7.41 -8.65
CA PRO A 66 5.51 7.88 -10.03
C PRO A 66 4.47 7.10 -10.88
N PRO A 67 4.18 7.55 -12.11
CA PRO A 67 3.42 6.75 -13.07
C PRO A 67 4.01 5.34 -13.22
N GLY A 68 3.14 4.35 -13.43
CA GLY A 68 3.55 2.93 -13.45
C GLY A 68 3.57 2.25 -12.08
N TYR A 69 3.06 2.92 -11.04
CA TYR A 69 2.73 2.34 -9.74
C TYR A 69 1.22 2.40 -9.50
N ARG A 70 0.71 1.45 -8.71
CA ARG A 70 -0.65 1.47 -8.17
C ARG A 70 -0.62 1.38 -6.66
N THR A 71 -1.50 2.11 -5.99
CA THR A 71 -1.70 1.96 -4.54
C THR A 71 -2.62 0.77 -4.26
N VAL A 72 -2.22 -0.07 -3.31
CA VAL A 72 -2.91 -1.27 -2.83
C VAL A 72 -3.00 -1.24 -1.31
N ALA A 73 -4.01 -1.91 -0.75
CA ALA A 73 -4.28 -1.92 0.70
C ALA A 73 -4.29 -0.50 1.33
N GLY A 74 -4.69 0.51 0.55
CA GLY A 74 -4.74 1.93 0.95
C GLY A 74 -3.40 2.64 1.17
N ALA A 75 -2.31 1.92 1.44
CA ALA A 75 -1.08 2.49 1.99
C ALA A 75 0.24 2.03 1.35
N VAL A 76 0.22 1.04 0.44
CA VAL A 76 1.42 0.52 -0.22
C VAL A 76 1.31 0.78 -1.71
N ALA A 77 2.39 1.15 -2.39
CA ALA A 77 2.39 1.20 -3.86
C ALA A 77 3.42 0.27 -4.47
N VAL A 78 2.98 -0.39 -5.54
CA VAL A 78 3.67 -1.48 -6.24
C VAL A 78 3.65 -1.25 -7.76
N PRO A 79 4.65 -1.72 -8.51
CA PRO A 79 4.74 -1.48 -9.94
C PRO A 79 3.62 -2.18 -10.72
N THR A 80 3.19 -1.56 -11.81
CA THR A 80 2.22 -2.11 -12.79
C THR A 80 2.86 -2.51 -14.11
N ALA A 81 4.05 -1.99 -14.41
CA ALA A 81 4.81 -2.33 -15.61
C ALA A 81 5.55 -3.66 -15.47
N VAL A 82 6.00 -4.22 -16.60
CA VAL A 82 6.97 -5.33 -16.60
C VAL A 82 8.32 -4.80 -16.15
N LEU A 83 8.87 -5.39 -15.10
CA LEU A 83 10.16 -5.04 -14.54
C LEU A 83 11.28 -5.68 -15.35
N GLY A 84 12.32 -4.90 -15.65
CA GLY A 84 13.60 -5.43 -16.07
C GLY A 84 14.29 -6.20 -14.94
N TYR A 85 15.16 -7.13 -15.30
CA TYR A 85 15.85 -8.00 -14.36
C TYR A 85 17.28 -8.28 -14.84
N ASP A 86 18.17 -8.52 -13.90
CA ASP A 86 19.57 -8.86 -14.13
C ASP A 86 19.98 -10.06 -13.28
N ARG A 87 21.10 -10.72 -13.61
CA ARG A 87 21.63 -11.79 -12.75
C ARG A 87 22.06 -11.22 -11.41
N SER A 88 21.67 -11.89 -10.32
CA SER A 88 22.01 -11.46 -8.96
C SER A 88 23.01 -12.43 -8.33
N PRO A 89 24.14 -11.94 -7.79
CA PRO A 89 24.99 -12.76 -6.93
C PRO A 89 24.34 -13.01 -5.55
N ASP A 90 23.43 -12.13 -5.14
CA ASP A 90 22.81 -12.13 -3.80
C ASP A 90 21.48 -12.90 -3.74
N GLY A 91 21.19 -13.74 -4.75
CA GLY A 91 20.00 -14.59 -4.74
C GLY A 91 20.15 -15.79 -3.80
N PRO A 92 19.05 -16.48 -3.44
CA PRO A 92 19.09 -17.71 -2.63
C PRO A 92 20.00 -18.80 -3.19
N GLU A 93 20.06 -18.91 -4.52
CA GLU A 93 20.97 -19.80 -5.21
C GLU A 93 21.70 -19.06 -6.33
N PRO A 94 22.91 -19.52 -6.71
CA PRO A 94 23.58 -19.04 -7.91
C PRO A 94 22.64 -19.22 -9.11
N ALA A 95 22.46 -18.15 -9.90
CA ALA A 95 21.60 -18.03 -11.09
C ALA A 95 20.20 -17.41 -10.90
N TRP A 96 19.80 -17.01 -9.69
CA TRP A 96 18.59 -16.22 -9.54
C TRP A 96 18.73 -14.83 -10.19
N TRP A 97 17.61 -14.33 -10.71
CA TRP A 97 17.48 -13.01 -11.30
C TRP A 97 16.94 -12.02 -10.27
N PHE A 98 17.32 -10.76 -10.37
CA PHE A 98 16.81 -9.68 -9.52
C PHE A 98 16.21 -8.57 -10.35
N ALA A 99 14.98 -8.19 -10.01
CA ALA A 99 14.30 -7.02 -10.53
C ALA A 99 14.23 -5.94 -9.45
N LYS A 100 14.87 -4.80 -9.71
CA LYS A 100 14.90 -3.66 -8.79
C LYS A 100 13.62 -2.84 -8.89
N TRP A 101 12.97 -2.57 -7.76
CA TRP A 101 11.84 -1.64 -7.68
C TRP A 101 11.66 -1.08 -6.26
N GLY A 102 11.13 0.14 -6.18
CA GLY A 102 10.94 0.83 -4.90
C GLY A 102 9.65 0.40 -4.22
N LEU A 103 9.71 -0.03 -2.96
CA LEU A 103 8.51 -0.25 -2.17
C LEU A 103 8.09 1.09 -1.56
N TYR A 104 6.95 1.61 -2.01
CA TYR A 104 6.39 2.85 -1.47
C TYR A 104 5.39 2.52 -0.36
N VAL A 105 5.55 3.14 0.80
CA VAL A 105 4.63 2.99 1.94
C VAL A 105 4.25 4.36 2.47
N ARG A 106 2.97 4.59 2.74
CA ARG A 106 2.52 5.87 3.32
C ARG A 106 3.19 6.09 4.67
N ALA A 107 3.60 7.33 4.93
CA ALA A 107 4.14 7.69 6.24
C ALA A 107 3.13 7.38 7.36
N GLY A 108 3.61 6.79 8.46
CA GLY A 108 2.79 6.37 9.59
C GLY A 108 1.97 5.09 9.38
N ALA A 109 1.98 4.50 8.19
CA ALA A 109 1.32 3.22 7.94
C ALA A 109 2.25 2.04 8.27
N ALA A 110 1.68 0.98 8.83
CA ALA A 110 2.35 -0.31 8.90
C ALA A 110 1.93 -1.18 7.71
N ALA A 111 2.85 -1.96 7.17
CA ALA A 111 2.56 -2.86 6.05
C ALA A 111 3.37 -4.16 6.13
N GLU A 112 2.79 -5.20 5.57
CA GLU A 112 3.42 -6.49 5.32
C GLU A 112 3.29 -6.84 3.84
N VAL A 113 4.40 -7.24 3.22
CA VAL A 113 4.45 -7.75 1.85
C VAL A 113 4.97 -9.17 1.91
N ARG A 114 4.29 -10.10 1.27
CA ARG A 114 4.66 -11.51 1.25
C ARG A 114 4.66 -12.07 -0.15
N VAL A 115 5.55 -13.00 -0.41
CA VAL A 115 5.41 -13.93 -1.53
C VAL A 115 4.24 -14.86 -1.21
N ALA A 116 3.35 -15.11 -2.17
CA ALA A 116 2.18 -15.96 -1.93
C ALA A 116 2.60 -17.41 -1.56
N PRO A 117 1.77 -18.15 -0.80
CA PRO A 117 2.07 -19.55 -0.49
C PRO A 117 2.40 -20.39 -1.73
N GLY A 118 3.39 -21.27 -1.62
CA GLY A 118 3.85 -22.12 -2.74
C GLY A 118 4.75 -21.42 -3.77
N TRP A 119 5.18 -20.18 -3.51
CA TRP A 119 6.14 -19.46 -4.35
C TRP A 119 7.52 -19.29 -3.72
N ALA A 120 7.72 -19.79 -2.51
CA ALA A 120 8.98 -19.74 -1.78
C ALA A 120 10.20 -20.15 -2.64
N GLY A 121 10.18 -21.34 -3.23
CA GLY A 121 11.29 -21.82 -4.07
C GLY A 121 11.46 -21.12 -5.41
N ARG A 122 10.62 -20.14 -5.76
CA ARG A 122 10.62 -19.45 -7.06
C ARG A 122 10.78 -17.94 -6.96
N ALA A 123 10.44 -17.36 -5.81
CA ALA A 123 10.51 -15.94 -5.58
C ALA A 123 10.90 -15.60 -4.13
N ARG A 124 11.65 -14.51 -4.01
CA ARG A 124 12.00 -13.85 -2.75
C ARG A 124 11.89 -12.34 -2.92
N ILE A 125 11.74 -11.63 -1.82
CA ILE A 125 11.59 -10.17 -1.79
C ILE A 125 12.49 -9.59 -0.70
N GLY A 126 12.82 -8.31 -0.81
CA GLY A 126 13.69 -7.67 0.16
C GLY A 126 13.94 -6.21 -0.18
N TRP A 127 14.00 -5.38 0.85
CA TRP A 127 14.32 -3.96 0.77
C TRP A 127 15.16 -3.53 1.96
N GLY A 128 15.79 -2.36 1.86
CA GLY A 128 16.66 -1.81 2.89
C GLY A 128 18.14 -1.93 2.51
N ARG A 129 19.00 -1.42 3.40
CA ARG A 129 20.44 -1.26 3.14
C ARG A 129 21.15 -2.59 2.87
N ASP A 130 20.79 -3.62 3.64
CA ASP A 130 21.39 -4.96 3.59
C ASP A 130 20.30 -6.00 3.24
N ALA A 131 19.46 -5.67 2.25
CA ALA A 131 18.31 -6.48 1.88
C ALA A 131 18.73 -7.92 1.53
N MET A 132 18.39 -8.87 2.41
CA MET A 132 18.50 -10.30 2.14
C MET A 132 17.21 -10.83 1.51
N PRO A 133 17.28 -11.84 0.62
CA PRO A 133 16.10 -12.50 0.09
C PRO A 133 15.24 -13.10 1.21
N ALA A 134 13.99 -12.66 1.32
CA ALA A 134 13.03 -13.10 2.32
C ALA A 134 11.69 -13.49 1.67
N GLU A 135 10.86 -14.22 2.40
CA GLU A 135 9.47 -14.50 1.96
C GLU A 135 8.49 -13.43 2.40
N THR A 136 8.79 -12.77 3.51
CA THR A 136 7.95 -11.79 4.17
C THR A 136 8.78 -10.57 4.50
N VAL A 137 8.28 -9.39 4.15
CA VAL A 137 8.86 -8.10 4.54
C VAL A 137 7.81 -7.31 5.32
N GLN A 138 8.19 -6.81 6.49
CA GLN A 138 7.34 -5.95 7.31
C GLN A 138 7.97 -4.59 7.54
N VAL A 139 7.14 -3.55 7.53
CA VAL A 139 7.51 -2.18 7.91
C VAL A 139 6.52 -1.65 8.93
N GLY A 140 7.04 -1.19 10.06
CA GLY A 140 6.24 -0.53 11.10
C GLY A 140 5.80 0.88 10.68
N PRO A 141 5.01 1.58 11.50
CA PRO A 141 4.52 2.92 11.22
C PRO A 141 5.65 3.96 11.30
N CYS A 142 6.41 4.10 10.22
CA CYS A 142 7.55 5.01 10.16
C CYS A 142 7.10 6.48 10.05
N PRO A 143 7.57 7.37 10.94
CA PRO A 143 7.19 8.78 10.89
C PRO A 143 7.88 9.49 9.71
N ALA A 144 7.26 10.56 9.21
CA ALA A 144 7.89 11.49 8.29
C ALA A 144 7.43 12.92 8.59
N ALA A 145 8.38 13.87 8.67
CA ALA A 145 8.08 15.25 9.04
C ALA A 145 7.28 15.99 7.95
N SER A 146 7.65 15.81 6.69
CA SER A 146 7.05 16.51 5.54
C SER A 146 6.72 15.58 4.36
N ALA A 147 7.15 14.32 4.40
CA ALA A 147 6.89 13.36 3.33
C ALA A 147 5.57 12.62 3.57
N THR A 148 4.81 12.42 2.50
CA THR A 148 3.56 11.64 2.54
C THR A 148 3.80 10.16 2.26
N TRP A 149 4.96 9.85 1.70
CA TRP A 149 5.40 8.50 1.35
C TRP A 149 6.86 8.29 1.74
N LEU A 150 7.17 7.03 2.03
CA LEU A 150 8.49 6.51 2.30
C LEU A 150 8.82 5.48 1.22
N VAL A 151 10.02 5.57 0.66
CA VAL A 151 10.48 4.65 -0.38
C VAL A 151 11.60 3.80 0.16
N PHE A 152 11.44 2.49 0.11
CA PHE A 152 12.50 1.54 0.43
C PHE A 152 13.10 1.00 -0.87
N THR A 153 14.42 0.97 -0.96
CA THR A 153 15.16 0.45 -2.12
C THR A 153 15.35 -1.06 -1.99
N GLY A 154 15.14 -1.80 -3.07
CA GLY A 154 15.14 -3.26 -3.04
C GLY A 154 14.43 -3.82 -4.26
N GLY A 155 13.79 -4.97 -4.10
CA GLY A 155 13.02 -5.58 -5.18
C GLY A 155 12.67 -7.04 -4.97
N THR A 156 12.68 -7.78 -6.07
CA THR A 156 12.24 -9.17 -6.14
C THR A 156 13.30 -10.03 -6.81
N TRP A 157 13.66 -11.13 -6.17
CA TRP A 157 14.44 -12.19 -6.80
C TRP A 157 13.51 -13.27 -7.33
N VAL A 158 13.82 -13.82 -8.51
CA VAL A 158 13.10 -14.94 -9.11
C VAL A 158 14.07 -15.98 -9.65
N SER A 159 13.70 -17.27 -9.58
CA SER A 159 14.45 -18.33 -10.25
C SER A 159 14.38 -18.17 -11.78
N ASP A 160 13.21 -17.74 -12.27
CA ASP A 160 12.89 -17.55 -13.68
C ASP A 160 11.97 -16.34 -13.89
N PRO A 161 12.07 -15.62 -15.03
CA PRO A 161 11.14 -14.54 -15.39
C PRO A 161 9.68 -14.98 -15.31
N SER A 162 8.91 -14.33 -14.45
CA SER A 162 7.56 -14.78 -14.08
C SER A 162 6.68 -13.64 -13.57
N CYS A 163 5.38 -13.90 -13.51
CA CYS A 163 4.43 -13.05 -12.79
C CYS A 163 4.38 -13.49 -11.32
N VAL A 164 5.06 -12.76 -10.45
CA VAL A 164 5.20 -13.09 -9.03
C VAL A 164 3.94 -12.66 -8.28
N PRO A 165 3.21 -13.58 -7.63
CA PRO A 165 2.08 -13.24 -6.80
C PRO A 165 2.58 -12.80 -5.42
N LEU A 166 2.37 -11.52 -5.12
CA LEU A 166 2.57 -10.97 -3.79
C LEU A 166 1.23 -10.82 -3.07
N VAL A 167 1.27 -10.87 -1.75
CA VAL A 167 0.14 -10.54 -0.86
C VAL A 167 0.56 -9.33 -0.03
N VAL A 168 -0.20 -8.25 -0.13
CA VAL A 168 0.05 -7.01 0.61
C VAL A 168 -1.03 -6.82 1.66
N ASP A 169 -0.60 -6.59 2.90
CA ASP A 169 -1.47 -6.32 4.04
C ASP A 169 -1.12 -4.96 4.64
N SER A 170 -2.12 -4.11 4.85
CA SER A 170 -1.97 -2.85 5.59
C SER A 170 -3.31 -2.39 6.15
N GLY A 171 -3.33 -1.96 7.41
CA GLY A 171 -4.55 -1.46 8.06
C GLY A 171 -5.73 -2.44 8.05
N GLY A 172 -5.46 -3.75 8.08
CA GLY A 172 -6.46 -4.80 8.00
C GLY A 172 -7.01 -5.07 6.59
N GLN A 173 -6.51 -4.39 5.57
CA GLN A 173 -6.81 -4.67 4.17
C GLN A 173 -5.74 -5.58 3.56
N ARG A 174 -6.18 -6.71 3.00
CA ARG A 174 -5.33 -7.65 2.28
C ARG A 174 -5.65 -7.62 0.80
N VAL A 175 -4.62 -7.51 -0.04
CA VAL A 175 -4.74 -7.46 -1.50
C VAL A 175 -3.71 -8.38 -2.15
N ASP A 176 -4.15 -9.22 -3.07
CA ASP A 176 -3.27 -9.99 -3.93
C ASP A 176 -2.80 -9.13 -5.10
N VAL A 177 -1.49 -9.13 -5.32
CA VAL A 177 -0.80 -8.20 -6.21
C VAL A 177 0.14 -8.99 -7.12
N PRO A 178 -0.21 -9.14 -8.40
CA PRO A 178 0.74 -9.64 -9.38
C PRO A 178 1.81 -8.58 -9.67
N VAL A 179 3.08 -9.00 -9.66
CA VAL A 179 4.26 -8.21 -10.06
C VAL A 179 4.95 -8.91 -11.23
N ALA A 180 5.00 -8.25 -12.38
CA ALA A 180 5.59 -8.79 -13.60
C ALA A 180 7.11 -8.63 -13.60
N VAL A 181 7.86 -9.73 -13.47
CA VAL A 181 9.34 -9.74 -13.54
C VAL A 181 9.77 -10.39 -14.84
N GLY A 182 10.21 -9.59 -15.81
CA GLY A 182 10.64 -10.06 -17.13
C GLY A 182 9.54 -10.61 -18.05
N THR A 183 8.42 -11.05 -17.48
CA THR A 183 7.26 -11.61 -18.19
C THR A 183 5.98 -10.87 -17.76
N PRO A 184 5.13 -10.43 -18.69
CA PRO A 184 3.84 -9.83 -18.34
C PRO A 184 2.98 -10.76 -17.49
N CYS A 185 2.27 -10.18 -16.52
CA CYS A 185 1.19 -10.87 -15.84
C CYS A 185 0.00 -11.00 -16.78
N ALA A 186 -0.60 -12.19 -16.85
CA ALA A 186 -1.93 -12.32 -17.45
C ALA A 186 -2.89 -11.37 -16.70
N GLY A 187 -3.79 -10.70 -17.43
CA GLY A 187 -4.82 -9.88 -16.82
C GLY A 187 -5.66 -10.68 -15.81
N PRO A 188 -6.49 -10.00 -14.99
CA PRO A 188 -7.31 -10.69 -13.99
C PRO A 188 -8.10 -11.83 -14.65
N ARG A 189 -8.06 -13.01 -14.02
CA ARG A 189 -9.01 -14.10 -14.27
C ARG A 189 -10.26 -13.87 -13.46
#